data_AF-A0A8J2HLD6-F1
#
_entry.id   AF-A0A8J2HLD6-F1
#
_cell.length_a   1.000
_cell.length_b   1.000
_cell.length_c   1.000
_cell.angle_alpha   90.00
_cell.angle_beta   90.00
_cell.angle_gamma   90.00
#
_symmetry.space_group_name_H-M   'P 1'
#
loop_
_entity.id
_entity.type
_entity.pdbx_description
1 polymer ?
#
loop_
_entity_poly.entity_id
_entity_poly.type
_entity_poly.pdbx_seq_one_letter_code
_entity_poly.pdbx_strand_id
1 'polypeptide(L)'
;MRLSTNISSENEFFTDLNGLNMIKRQRFSKLPTQANYYPLPVVGYIQDKQMRLTVVTGQPLGAASMPSGQFEIMQDRRLIQEDHRGLGQGVTDNLLTNHLFMFVLEKKKPSCSSSSVNHPAGALSVGGLLATEEVLHPLIAMHPNPSSFDSDYNYKDHFTSLSCDLPIDLTVANLRVFSIPESYSRGIGIILHRQPIDTCYNEKWINRFKLSNHGKVNIKKLFKFFQDWMVNESSLTFNSIGVSLTSPTVNLCPHELSAFIMRSSRDMNKIVNIV
;
A
#
# COMPACT_ATOMS: atom_id res chain seq x y z
N MET A 1 12.40 19.78 3.91
CA MET A 1 13.46 18.94 3.31
C MET A 1 13.39 19.07 1.81
N ARG A 2 14.52 19.14 1.10
CA ARG A 2 14.57 19.24 -0.37
C ARG A 2 15.66 18.33 -0.92
N LEU A 3 15.29 17.50 -1.89
CA LEU A 3 16.21 16.65 -2.65
C LEU A 3 16.49 17.34 -3.99
N SER A 4 17.77 17.40 -4.38
CA SER A 4 18.20 18.01 -5.64
C SER A 4 18.99 17.00 -6.46
N THR A 5 18.58 16.78 -7.70
CA THR A 5 19.13 15.77 -8.60
C THR A 5 19.35 16.35 -10.00
N ASN A 6 20.03 15.59 -10.85
CA ASN A 6 20.17 15.88 -12.28
C ASN A 6 19.03 15.27 -13.13
N ILE A 7 17.98 14.73 -12.51
CA ILE A 7 16.84 14.14 -13.23
C ILE A 7 16.12 15.26 -13.99
N SER A 8 15.95 15.06 -15.29
CA SER A 8 15.28 16.04 -16.17
C SER A 8 13.75 15.85 -16.13
N SER A 9 13.15 16.10 -14.97
CA SER A 9 11.70 15.96 -14.73
C SER A 9 10.84 17.10 -15.28
N GLU A 10 11.48 18.16 -15.80
CA GLU A 10 10.82 19.32 -16.41
C GLU A 10 9.86 20.03 -15.45
N ASN A 11 8.55 19.91 -15.69
CA ASN A 11 7.48 20.41 -14.84
C ASN A 11 6.59 19.28 -14.31
N GLU A 12 7.01 18.01 -14.44
CA GLU A 12 6.21 16.85 -14.08
C GLU A 12 6.76 16.14 -12.85
N PHE A 13 5.85 15.70 -11.99
CA PHE A 13 6.15 14.85 -10.85
C PHE A 13 4.91 14.05 -10.49
N PHE A 14 5.04 13.09 -9.59
CA PHE A 14 3.93 12.22 -9.21
C PHE A 14 3.79 12.21 -7.69
N THR A 15 2.55 12.22 -7.21
CA THR A 15 2.21 12.01 -5.81
C THR A 15 1.11 10.97 -5.74
N ASP A 16 1.03 10.26 -4.63
CA ASP A 16 -0.08 9.34 -4.41
C ASP A 16 -1.36 10.08 -4.00
N LEU A 17 -2.47 9.34 -4.07
CA LEU A 17 -3.76 9.66 -3.46
C LEU A 17 -4.09 8.53 -2.49
N ASN A 18 -4.01 8.84 -1.19
CA ASN A 18 -4.39 7.95 -0.09
C ASN A 18 -3.65 6.60 -0.06
N GLY A 19 -2.41 6.54 -0.57
CA GLY A 19 -1.64 5.31 -0.70
C GLY A 19 -2.19 4.32 -1.74
N LEU A 20 -3.16 4.74 -2.56
CA LEU A 20 -3.83 3.87 -3.53
C LEU A 20 -3.40 4.17 -4.97
N ASN A 21 -3.59 5.41 -5.42
CA ASN A 21 -3.40 5.77 -6.83
C ASN A 21 -2.20 6.71 -6.98
N MET A 22 -1.34 6.49 -7.97
CA MET A 22 -0.35 7.49 -8.37
C MET A 22 -0.94 8.42 -9.43
N ILE A 23 -0.85 9.72 -9.19
CA ILE A 23 -1.35 10.75 -10.11
C ILE A 23 -0.23 11.67 -10.57
N LYS A 24 -0.22 11.96 -11.87
CA LYS A 24 0.68 12.93 -12.50
C LYS A 24 0.30 14.34 -12.07
N ARG A 25 1.30 15.09 -11.62
CA ARG A 25 1.22 16.50 -11.26
C ARG A 25 2.05 17.30 -12.26
N GLN A 26 1.53 18.45 -12.65
CA GLN A 26 2.23 19.41 -13.48
C GLN A 26 2.38 20.71 -12.72
N ARG A 27 3.61 21.21 -12.60
CA ARG A 27 3.90 22.52 -12.06
C ARG A 27 3.46 23.60 -13.05
N PHE A 28 2.67 24.55 -12.57
CA PHE A 28 2.23 25.71 -13.34
C PHE A 28 2.88 26.98 -12.78
N SER A 29 3.77 27.59 -13.56
CA SER A 29 4.45 28.86 -13.20
C SER A 29 3.49 30.05 -13.06
N LYS A 30 2.33 29.98 -13.72
CA LYS A 30 1.24 30.97 -13.59
C LYS A 30 0.52 30.92 -12.24
N LEU A 31 0.67 29.83 -11.49
CA LEU A 31 0.07 29.65 -10.17
C LEU A 31 1.11 29.98 -9.09
N PRO A 32 0.67 30.50 -7.93
CA PRO A 32 1.60 30.79 -6.84
C PRO A 32 2.17 29.49 -6.25
N THR A 33 3.28 29.59 -5.52
CA THR A 33 4.00 28.44 -4.94
C THR A 33 3.08 27.46 -4.19
N GLN A 34 2.23 27.98 -3.31
CA GLN A 34 1.32 27.17 -2.50
C GLN A 34 0.28 26.39 -3.32
N ALA A 35 -0.05 26.83 -4.53
CA ALA A 35 -0.96 26.11 -5.42
C ALA A 35 -0.30 24.95 -6.16
N ASN A 36 1.04 24.85 -6.10
CA ASN A 36 1.82 23.73 -6.65
C ASN A 36 2.24 22.73 -5.55
N TYR A 37 1.82 22.94 -4.30
CA TYR A 37 1.96 21.97 -3.22
C TYR A 37 0.77 21.01 -3.22
N TYR A 38 1.08 19.72 -3.14
CA TYR A 38 0.09 18.64 -3.10
C TYR A 38 0.28 17.79 -1.84
N PRO A 39 -0.78 17.09 -1.40
CA PRO A 39 -0.63 16.04 -0.41
C PRO A 39 0.38 14.98 -0.89
N LEU A 40 1.23 14.55 0.02
CA LEU A 40 2.09 13.37 -0.09
C LEU A 40 1.72 12.42 1.06
N PRO A 41 0.63 11.65 0.94
CA PRO A 41 0.23 10.72 1.99
C PRO A 41 1.25 9.62 2.25
N VAL A 42 1.81 9.02 1.19
CA VAL A 42 2.67 7.83 1.29
C VAL A 42 3.89 7.90 0.38
N VAL A 43 3.73 8.30 -0.88
CA VAL A 43 4.80 8.15 -1.88
C VAL A 43 4.66 9.14 -3.03
N GLY A 44 5.80 9.62 -3.51
CA GLY A 44 5.90 10.49 -4.67
C GLY A 44 7.19 10.24 -5.42
N TYR A 45 7.27 10.67 -6.68
CA TYR A 45 8.49 10.51 -7.46
C TYR A 45 8.66 11.57 -8.53
N ILE A 46 9.92 11.77 -8.92
CA ILE A 46 10.33 12.46 -10.14
C ILE A 46 11.10 11.48 -11.02
N GLN A 47 11.00 11.64 -12.33
CA GLN A 47 11.67 10.76 -13.27
C GLN A 47 11.98 11.47 -14.59
N ASP A 48 12.91 10.90 -15.34
CA ASP A 48 13.16 11.24 -16.73
C ASP A 48 13.23 9.97 -17.60
N LYS A 49 13.91 10.04 -18.75
CA LYS A 49 14.06 8.89 -19.67
C LYS A 49 14.98 7.80 -19.12
N GLN A 50 15.80 8.09 -18.12
CA GLN A 50 16.89 7.22 -17.65
C GLN A 50 16.74 6.83 -16.19
N MET A 51 16.26 7.73 -15.33
CA MET A 51 16.28 7.57 -13.88
C MET A 51 14.95 7.96 -13.25
N ARG A 52 14.62 7.32 -12.12
CA ARG A 52 13.52 7.69 -11.23
C ARG A 52 14.04 7.81 -9.81
N LEU A 53 13.68 8.89 -9.12
CA LEU A 53 13.82 9.02 -7.68
C LEU A 53 12.43 8.94 -7.05
N THR A 54 12.18 7.87 -6.31
CA THR A 54 10.97 7.68 -5.51
C THR A 54 11.24 8.01 -4.06
N VAL A 55 10.31 8.74 -3.44
CA VAL A 55 10.33 9.15 -2.05
C VAL A 55 9.12 8.56 -1.35
N VAL A 56 9.35 7.71 -0.36
CA VAL A 56 8.33 7.12 0.50
C VAL A 56 8.38 7.82 1.85
N THR A 57 7.22 8.10 2.45
CA THR A 57 7.04 8.75 3.74
C THR A 57 6.19 7.88 4.66
N GLY A 58 6.57 7.79 5.94
CA GLY A 58 5.78 7.07 6.96
C GLY A 58 4.60 7.88 7.49
N GLN A 59 4.49 9.14 7.07
CA GLN A 59 3.45 10.07 7.52
C GLN A 59 3.01 11.00 6.38
N PRO A 60 1.74 11.43 6.36
CA PRO A 60 1.26 12.35 5.34
C PRO A 60 1.83 13.76 5.52
N LEU A 61 2.41 14.31 4.45
CA LEU A 61 3.02 15.66 4.44
C LEU A 61 2.60 16.43 3.18
N GLY A 62 3.02 17.69 3.08
CA GLY A 62 2.89 18.48 1.84
C GLY A 62 4.16 18.40 1.01
N ALA A 63 4.05 18.18 -0.29
CA ALA A 63 5.20 18.10 -1.20
C ALA A 63 4.99 18.86 -2.51
N ALA A 64 6.10 19.20 -3.16
CA ALA A 64 6.14 19.82 -4.47
C ALA A 64 7.41 19.44 -5.25
N SER A 65 7.39 19.61 -6.56
CA SER A 65 8.58 19.61 -7.42
C SER A 65 8.70 20.99 -8.06
N MET A 66 9.34 21.92 -7.37
CA MET A 66 9.44 23.30 -7.80
C MET A 66 10.43 23.44 -8.97
N PRO A 67 11.76 23.40 -8.84
CA PRO A 67 12.63 23.23 -10.01
C PRO A 67 12.60 21.80 -10.61
N SER A 68 12.95 21.68 -11.90
CA SER A 68 13.22 20.36 -12.51
C SER A 68 14.31 19.64 -11.71
N GLY A 69 14.13 18.34 -11.49
CA GLY A 69 15.08 17.51 -10.74
C GLY A 69 15.03 17.69 -9.23
N GLN A 70 14.11 18.50 -8.71
CA GLN A 70 13.94 18.70 -7.27
C GLN A 70 12.64 18.11 -6.74
N PHE A 71 12.69 17.56 -5.53
CA PHE A 71 11.50 17.13 -4.81
C PHE A 71 11.59 17.65 -3.38
N GLU A 72 10.62 18.43 -2.94
CA GLU A 72 10.61 19.04 -1.62
C GLU A 72 9.39 18.62 -0.81
N ILE A 73 9.61 18.44 0.49
CA ILE A 73 8.63 17.95 1.45
C ILE A 73 8.68 18.85 2.67
N MET A 74 7.54 19.43 3.04
CA MET A 74 7.38 20.20 4.27
C MET A 74 7.56 19.27 5.48
N GLN A 75 8.30 19.70 6.49
CA GLN A 75 8.57 18.86 7.67
C GLN A 75 7.65 19.22 8.83
N ASP A 76 7.55 20.50 9.15
CA ASP A 76 6.62 21.03 10.14
C ASP A 76 6.36 22.50 9.83
N ARG A 77 5.35 23.11 10.45
CA ARG A 77 5.03 24.54 10.33
C ARG A 77 4.71 25.13 11.70
N ARG A 78 5.29 26.29 11.97
CA ARG A 78 4.93 27.16 13.10
C ARG A 78 4.40 28.48 12.57
N LEU A 79 3.19 28.85 12.97
CA LEU A 79 2.48 30.04 12.49
C LEU A 79 1.92 30.81 13.69
N ILE A 80 2.28 32.08 13.81
CA ILE A 80 1.84 32.94 14.93
C ILE A 80 0.43 33.51 14.68
N GLN A 81 -0.01 33.54 13.42
CA GLN A 81 -1.26 34.15 12.98
C GLN A 81 -2.32 33.10 12.64
N GLU A 82 -3.58 33.45 12.83
CA GLU A 82 -4.75 32.69 12.40
C GLU A 82 -5.05 32.97 10.91
N ASP A 83 -5.64 31.99 10.21
CA ASP A 83 -5.86 32.01 8.76
C ASP A 83 -7.29 32.41 8.33
N HIS A 84 -8.07 32.93 9.25
CA HIS A 84 -9.47 33.33 9.14
C HIS A 84 -10.35 32.19 8.61
N ARG A 85 -10.20 30.99 9.19
CA ARG A 85 -11.01 29.79 8.89
C ARG A 85 -11.75 29.25 10.12
N GLY A 86 -11.69 29.94 11.25
CA GLY A 86 -12.54 29.67 12.42
C GLY A 86 -11.87 28.89 13.54
N LEU A 87 -10.56 28.59 13.43
CA LEU A 87 -9.81 27.95 14.52
C LEU A 87 -9.49 28.92 15.68
N GLY A 88 -9.38 30.23 15.39
CA GLY A 88 -9.17 31.28 16.40
C GLY A 88 -7.76 31.34 17.00
N GLN A 89 -6.79 30.61 16.44
CA GLN A 89 -5.38 30.63 16.87
C GLN A 89 -4.43 30.26 15.72
N GLY A 90 -3.15 30.60 15.87
CA GLY A 90 -2.06 30.08 15.03
C GLY A 90 -1.65 28.65 15.42
N VAL A 91 -0.61 28.11 14.77
CA VAL A 91 -0.01 26.81 15.07
C VAL A 91 1.32 27.04 15.81
N THR A 92 1.32 26.87 17.14
CA THR A 92 2.48 27.23 17.99
C THR A 92 2.80 26.19 19.06
N ASP A 93 2.16 25.04 18.98
CA ASP A 93 2.23 23.90 19.89
C ASP A 93 3.06 22.75 19.30
N ASN A 94 4.04 23.07 18.45
CA ASN A 94 4.94 22.09 17.84
C ASN A 94 5.65 21.23 18.90
N LEU A 95 5.68 19.92 18.68
CA LEU A 95 6.44 18.96 19.46
C LEU A 95 7.48 18.27 18.58
N LEU A 96 8.54 17.76 19.20
CA LEU A 96 9.53 16.96 18.49
C LEU A 96 8.83 15.78 17.82
N THR A 97 8.90 15.75 16.49
CA THR A 97 8.25 14.73 15.65
C THR A 97 9.31 14.07 14.78
N ASN A 98 9.40 12.74 14.84
CA ASN A 98 10.35 11.97 14.04
C ASN A 98 9.67 11.53 12.74
N HIS A 99 10.13 12.09 11.63
CA HIS A 99 9.65 11.71 10.30
C HIS A 99 10.48 10.56 9.73
N LEU A 100 9.81 9.54 9.21
CA LEU A 100 10.44 8.41 8.54
C LEU A 100 10.33 8.57 7.01
N PHE A 101 11.44 8.37 6.31
CA PHE A 101 11.49 8.40 4.85
C PHE A 101 12.35 7.26 4.30
N MET A 102 11.98 6.74 3.13
CA MET A 102 12.85 5.87 2.32
C MET A 102 12.99 6.46 0.91
N PHE A 103 14.20 6.41 0.37
CA PHE A 103 14.51 6.92 -0.96
C PHE A 103 14.96 5.77 -1.86
N VAL A 104 14.34 5.67 -3.04
CA VAL A 104 14.61 4.62 -4.01
C VAL A 104 15.03 5.28 -5.32
N LEU A 105 16.30 5.15 -5.68
CA LEU A 105 16.86 5.63 -6.94
C LEU A 105 17.02 4.47 -7.91
N GLU A 106 16.37 4.54 -9.07
CA GLU A 106 16.29 3.44 -10.01
C GLU A 106 16.59 3.86 -11.44
N LYS A 107 17.26 2.97 -12.17
CA LYS A 107 17.51 3.12 -13.60
C LYS A 107 16.36 2.50 -14.40
N LYS A 108 15.90 3.24 -15.41
CA LYS A 108 14.91 2.78 -16.39
C LYS A 108 15.56 1.87 -17.43
N LYS A 109 14.83 0.82 -17.82
CA LYS A 109 15.24 -0.09 -18.89
C LYS A 109 15.24 0.63 -20.25
N PRO A 110 16.27 0.45 -21.09
CA PRO A 110 16.33 1.08 -22.41
C PRO A 110 15.19 0.68 -23.36
N SER A 111 14.69 -0.56 -23.24
CA SER A 111 13.65 -1.14 -24.10
C SER A 111 12.23 -0.68 -23.76
N CYS A 112 12.06 0.08 -22.68
CA CYS A 112 10.74 0.53 -22.27
C CYS A 112 10.28 1.75 -23.06
N SER A 113 9.28 1.56 -23.92
CA SER A 113 8.50 2.65 -24.46
C SER A 113 7.78 3.37 -23.31
N SER A 114 7.87 4.70 -23.28
CA SER A 114 7.06 5.48 -22.36
C SER A 114 5.59 5.15 -22.60
N SER A 115 4.86 4.77 -21.55
CA SER A 115 3.40 4.82 -21.49
C SER A 115 2.93 6.11 -22.17
N SER A 116 1.79 6.09 -22.86
CA SER A 116 1.28 7.23 -23.63
C SER A 116 1.57 8.54 -22.90
N VAL A 117 2.32 9.45 -23.53
CA VAL A 117 2.95 10.62 -22.89
C VAL A 117 1.98 11.45 -22.04
N ASN A 118 0.68 11.35 -22.35
CA ASN A 118 -0.42 12.07 -21.71
C ASN A 118 -1.25 11.25 -20.72
N HIS A 119 -0.82 10.08 -20.28
CA HIS A 119 -1.58 9.31 -19.27
C HIS A 119 -1.57 10.05 -17.92
N PRO A 120 -2.73 10.27 -17.27
CA PRO A 120 -2.79 11.04 -16.03
C PRO A 120 -2.34 10.25 -14.79
N ALA A 121 -2.30 8.91 -14.87
CA ALA A 121 -1.87 8.06 -13.76
C ALA A 121 -0.43 7.57 -13.95
N GLY A 122 0.26 7.38 -12.82
CA GLY A 122 1.55 6.71 -12.71
C GLY A 122 1.42 5.31 -12.11
N ALA A 123 2.55 4.63 -11.93
CA ALA A 123 2.65 3.37 -11.20
C ALA A 123 4.03 3.25 -10.53
N LEU A 124 4.07 2.57 -9.39
CA LEU A 124 5.32 2.32 -8.68
C LEU A 124 6.10 1.20 -9.35
N SER A 125 7.43 1.26 -9.23
CA SER A 125 8.29 0.11 -9.48
C SER A 125 8.16 -0.92 -8.36
N VAL A 126 8.70 -2.12 -8.56
CA VAL A 126 8.82 -3.11 -7.47
C VAL A 126 9.61 -2.56 -6.29
N GLY A 127 10.69 -1.80 -6.54
CA GLY A 127 11.49 -1.19 -5.47
C GLY A 127 10.71 -0.12 -4.68
N GLY A 128 9.96 0.73 -5.37
CA GLY A 128 9.10 1.73 -4.72
C GLY A 128 7.97 1.10 -3.90
N LEU A 129 7.39 0.00 -4.39
CA LEU A 129 6.39 -0.75 -3.64
C LEU A 129 6.99 -1.40 -2.38
N LEU A 130 8.11 -2.12 -2.51
CA LEU A 130 8.76 -2.76 -1.36
C LEU A 130 9.14 -1.74 -0.28
N ALA A 131 9.66 -0.58 -0.67
CA ALA A 131 9.95 0.50 0.26
C ALA A 131 8.67 1.05 0.95
N THR A 132 7.54 1.08 0.24
CA THR A 132 6.25 1.46 0.82
C THR A 132 5.79 0.45 1.86
N GLU A 133 5.88 -0.84 1.56
CA GLU A 133 5.52 -1.92 2.50
C GLU A 133 6.43 -1.92 3.73
N GLU A 134 7.73 -1.71 3.57
CA GLU A 134 8.68 -1.63 4.69
C GLU A 134 8.38 -0.47 5.64
N VAL A 135 7.99 0.69 5.10
CA VAL A 135 7.65 1.89 5.89
C VAL A 135 6.29 1.77 6.58
N LEU A 136 5.27 1.28 5.88
CA LEU A 136 3.89 1.27 6.39
C LEU A 136 3.52 0.00 7.16
N HIS A 137 4.17 -1.12 6.87
CA HIS A 137 3.87 -2.42 7.46
C HIS A 137 5.16 -3.09 8.01
N PRO A 138 5.85 -2.45 8.97
CA PRO A 138 7.10 -2.97 9.51
C PRO A 138 6.88 -4.27 10.28
N LEU A 139 7.96 -5.06 10.41
CA LEU A 139 7.95 -6.25 11.24
C LEU A 139 7.70 -5.86 12.71
N ILE A 140 6.70 -6.49 13.33
CA ILE A 140 6.38 -6.29 14.75
C ILE A 140 7.22 -7.27 15.57
N ALA A 141 8.20 -6.76 16.30
CA ALA A 141 8.96 -7.54 17.27
C ALA A 141 8.21 -7.63 18.60
N MET A 142 7.89 -8.84 19.05
CA MET A 142 7.25 -9.11 20.34
C MET A 142 8.26 -9.82 21.24
N HIS A 143 8.48 -9.26 22.43
CA HIS A 143 9.36 -9.86 23.44
C HIS A 143 8.50 -10.54 24.52
N PRO A 144 8.63 -11.85 24.72
CA PRO A 144 7.86 -12.53 25.75
C PRO A 144 8.33 -12.12 27.14
N ASN A 145 7.39 -12.01 28.09
CA ASN A 145 7.75 -11.81 29.49
C ASN A 145 8.28 -13.14 30.08
N PRO A 146 9.52 -13.18 30.59
CA PRO A 146 10.11 -14.40 31.15
C PRO A 146 9.30 -14.98 32.31
N SER A 147 8.62 -14.15 33.10
CA SER A 147 7.84 -14.58 34.27
C SER A 147 6.54 -15.29 33.92
N SER A 148 6.03 -15.11 32.69
CA SER A 148 4.86 -15.82 32.15
C SER A 148 5.25 -16.95 31.21
N PHE A 149 6.56 -17.19 31.04
CA PHE A 149 7.07 -18.27 30.21
C PHE A 149 6.97 -19.57 31.00
N ASP A 150 5.77 -20.15 30.98
CA ASP A 150 5.56 -21.49 31.51
C ASP A 150 6.35 -22.48 30.63
N SER A 151 7.24 -23.23 31.29
CA SER A 151 8.12 -24.23 30.66
C SER A 151 7.34 -25.36 29.98
N ASP A 152 6.04 -25.48 30.28
CA ASP A 152 5.18 -26.53 29.74
C ASP A 152 4.60 -26.18 28.36
N TYR A 153 4.69 -24.93 27.90
CA TYR A 153 4.28 -24.57 26.54
C TYR A 153 5.38 -24.86 25.51
N ASN A 154 5.09 -25.81 24.62
CA ASN A 154 5.92 -26.10 23.45
C ASN A 154 5.71 -25.03 22.36
N TYR A 155 6.44 -23.91 22.47
CA TYR A 155 6.42 -22.84 21.48
C TYR A 155 6.99 -23.34 20.14
N LYS A 156 6.26 -23.07 19.05
CA LYS A 156 6.80 -23.27 17.70
C LYS A 156 7.68 -22.09 17.31
N ASP A 157 8.80 -22.38 16.67
CA ASP A 157 9.76 -21.40 16.16
C ASP A 157 9.23 -20.62 14.93
N HIS A 158 8.24 -21.18 14.23
CA HIS A 158 7.61 -20.54 13.08
C HIS A 158 6.11 -20.85 12.99
N PHE A 159 5.36 -19.88 12.43
CA PHE A 159 3.98 -20.05 12.04
C PHE A 159 3.76 -19.44 10.65
N THR A 160 3.11 -20.18 9.76
CA THR A 160 2.65 -19.65 8.47
C THR A 160 1.28 -20.21 8.14
N SER A 161 0.32 -19.29 8.00
CA SER A 161 -1.08 -19.57 7.68
C SER A 161 -1.33 -19.65 6.17
N LEU A 162 -0.52 -18.94 5.38
CA LEU A 162 -0.56 -18.98 3.92
C LEU A 162 -0.07 -20.33 3.40
N SER A 163 -0.69 -20.80 2.31
CA SER A 163 -0.24 -22.04 1.65
C SER A 163 0.95 -21.78 0.71
N CYS A 164 1.11 -20.55 0.24
CA CYS A 164 2.20 -20.09 -0.61
C CYS A 164 2.36 -18.57 -0.46
N ASP A 165 3.54 -18.05 -0.80
CA ASP A 165 3.79 -16.61 -0.81
C ASP A 165 2.86 -15.91 -1.81
N LEU A 166 2.35 -14.76 -1.40
CA LEU A 166 1.56 -13.89 -2.27
C LEU A 166 2.47 -13.27 -3.35
N PRO A 167 1.99 -13.17 -4.60
CA PRO A 167 2.67 -12.36 -5.61
C PRO A 167 2.84 -10.92 -5.14
N ILE A 168 3.92 -10.25 -5.54
CA ILE A 168 4.28 -8.94 -4.98
C ILE A 168 3.29 -7.83 -5.32
N ASP A 169 2.56 -7.96 -6.43
CA ASP A 169 1.50 -7.03 -6.84
C ASP A 169 0.14 -7.34 -6.20
N LEU A 170 0.06 -8.29 -5.27
CA LEU A 170 -1.18 -8.69 -4.59
C LEU A 170 -1.02 -8.60 -3.08
N THR A 171 -1.83 -7.75 -2.46
CA THR A 171 -1.81 -7.51 -1.01
C THR A 171 -3.16 -7.83 -0.37
N VAL A 172 -3.12 -8.26 0.89
CA VAL A 172 -4.31 -8.40 1.73
C VAL A 172 -4.54 -7.08 2.44
N ALA A 173 -5.37 -6.21 1.84
CA ALA A 173 -5.67 -4.90 2.40
C ALA A 173 -6.50 -4.98 3.69
N ASN A 174 -7.28 -6.05 3.86
CA ASN A 174 -8.00 -6.30 5.10
C ASN A 174 -8.27 -7.80 5.29
N LEU A 175 -8.18 -8.26 6.54
CA LEU A 175 -8.63 -9.58 6.97
C LEU A 175 -9.33 -9.44 8.31
N ARG A 176 -10.62 -9.78 8.36
CA ARG A 176 -11.44 -9.60 9.57
C ARG A 176 -12.34 -10.80 9.82
N VAL A 177 -12.44 -11.19 11.07
CA VAL A 177 -13.44 -12.17 11.53
C VAL A 177 -14.69 -11.42 11.98
N PHE A 178 -15.87 -11.89 11.59
CA PHE A 178 -17.15 -11.34 12.05
C PHE A 178 -18.14 -12.43 12.39
N SER A 179 -19.05 -12.15 13.33
CA SER A 179 -20.16 -13.05 13.65
C SER A 179 -21.25 -12.89 12.61
N ILE A 180 -21.80 -14.00 12.12
CA ILE A 180 -22.94 -13.97 11.20
C ILE A 180 -24.21 -14.00 12.06
N PRO A 181 -25.06 -12.95 12.03
CA PRO A 181 -26.19 -12.81 12.94
C PRO A 181 -27.15 -14.01 12.92
N GLU A 182 -27.32 -14.64 11.76
CA GLU A 182 -28.35 -15.65 11.53
C GLU A 182 -27.91 -17.09 11.84
N SER A 183 -26.62 -17.37 11.98
CA SER A 183 -26.11 -18.76 11.97
C SER A 183 -25.21 -19.14 13.14
N TYR A 184 -25.02 -18.29 14.15
CA TYR A 184 -24.05 -18.45 15.27
C TYR A 184 -22.61 -18.80 14.83
N SER A 185 -22.35 -18.82 13.53
CA SER A 185 -21.07 -19.14 12.92
C SER A 185 -20.31 -17.85 12.66
N ARG A 186 -18.97 -17.94 12.65
CA ARG A 186 -18.14 -16.80 12.28
C ARG A 186 -17.83 -16.88 10.79
N GLY A 187 -17.79 -15.74 10.13
CA GLY A 187 -17.27 -15.56 8.80
C GLY A 187 -15.91 -14.87 8.85
N ILE A 188 -15.15 -15.01 7.77
CA ILE A 188 -13.94 -14.23 7.53
C ILE A 188 -14.15 -13.38 6.30
N GLY A 189 -13.99 -12.07 6.44
CA GLY A 189 -13.95 -11.11 5.35
C GLY A 189 -12.50 -10.85 4.95
N ILE A 190 -12.23 -10.88 3.66
CA ILE A 190 -10.92 -10.56 3.09
C ILE A 190 -11.09 -9.51 1.99
N ILE A 191 -10.23 -8.50 1.97
CA ILE A 191 -10.08 -7.56 0.86
C ILE A 191 -8.72 -7.80 0.24
N LEU A 192 -8.72 -8.13 -1.05
CA LEU A 192 -7.52 -8.25 -1.85
C LEU A 192 -7.38 -7.00 -2.72
N HIS A 193 -6.16 -6.47 -2.79
CA HIS A 193 -5.81 -5.36 -3.66
C HIS A 193 -4.71 -5.81 -4.61
N ARG A 194 -4.92 -5.66 -5.92
CA ARG A 194 -3.85 -5.86 -6.90
C ARG A 194 -3.27 -4.52 -7.32
N GLN A 195 -2.04 -4.23 -6.94
CA GLN A 195 -1.38 -2.97 -7.28
C GLN A 195 -0.87 -2.94 -8.73
N PRO A 196 -0.94 -1.80 -9.42
CA PRO A 196 -0.30 -1.64 -10.73
C PRO A 196 1.22 -1.46 -10.54
N ILE A 197 2.01 -2.25 -11.29
CA ILE A 197 3.47 -2.22 -11.23
C ILE A 197 4.05 -1.72 -12.56
N ASP A 198 4.94 -0.74 -12.47
CA ASP A 198 5.77 -0.27 -13.57
C ASP A 198 7.01 -1.19 -13.71
N THR A 199 6.94 -2.10 -14.69
CA THR A 199 7.99 -3.09 -14.96
C THR A 199 9.19 -2.52 -15.74
N CYS A 200 9.18 -1.22 -16.04
CA CYS A 200 10.27 -0.53 -16.71
C CYS A 200 11.47 -0.24 -15.82
N TYR A 201 11.35 -0.47 -14.53
CA TYR A 201 12.41 -0.27 -13.57
C TYR A 201 12.86 -1.60 -12.99
N ASN A 202 14.17 -1.71 -12.81
CA ASN A 202 14.82 -2.66 -11.92
C ASN A 202 14.51 -4.16 -12.16
N GLU A 203 15.11 -4.69 -13.23
CA GLU A 203 14.97 -6.07 -13.69
C GLU A 203 15.34 -7.14 -12.65
N LYS A 204 16.31 -6.83 -11.77
CA LYS A 204 16.80 -7.77 -10.74
C LYS A 204 15.73 -8.12 -9.69
N TRP A 205 14.91 -7.15 -9.29
CA TRP A 205 13.89 -7.37 -8.26
C TRP A 205 12.72 -8.17 -8.80
N ILE A 206 12.33 -7.96 -10.05
CA ILE A 206 11.27 -8.72 -10.72
C ILE A 206 11.61 -10.22 -10.75
N ASN A 207 12.89 -10.58 -10.89
CA ASN A 207 13.30 -11.99 -10.86
C ASN A 207 13.18 -12.63 -9.48
N ARG A 208 13.34 -11.84 -8.40
CA ARG A 208 13.23 -12.31 -7.02
C ARG A 208 11.79 -12.30 -6.52
N PHE A 209 11.03 -11.25 -6.84
CA PHE A 209 9.66 -11.02 -6.41
C PHE A 209 8.72 -11.22 -7.58
N LYS A 210 8.09 -12.39 -7.63
CA LYS A 210 7.22 -12.78 -8.74
C LYS A 210 5.94 -11.95 -8.75
N LEU A 211 5.60 -11.43 -9.92
CA LEU A 211 4.30 -10.83 -10.19
C LEU A 211 3.23 -11.90 -10.37
N SER A 212 1.98 -11.51 -10.14
CA SER A 212 0.83 -12.39 -10.29
C SER A 212 0.66 -12.83 -11.74
N ASN A 213 0.23 -14.08 -11.94
CA ASN A 213 -0.04 -14.62 -13.27
C ASN A 213 -1.37 -14.06 -13.80
N HIS A 214 -1.29 -12.88 -14.43
CA HIS A 214 -2.43 -12.10 -14.92
C HIS A 214 -3.47 -11.74 -13.85
N GLY A 215 -3.13 -11.80 -12.56
CA GLY A 215 -4.06 -11.51 -11.46
C GLY A 215 -4.94 -12.68 -11.06
N LYS A 216 -4.65 -13.91 -11.52
CA LYS A 216 -5.38 -15.11 -11.10
C LYS A 216 -5.02 -15.49 -9.67
N VAL A 217 -6.02 -15.55 -8.80
CA VAL A 217 -5.87 -15.89 -7.37
C VAL A 217 -6.85 -16.99 -6.99
N ASN A 218 -6.35 -18.08 -6.42
CA ASN A 218 -7.20 -19.13 -5.88
C ASN A 218 -7.49 -18.87 -4.39
N ILE A 219 -8.68 -18.34 -4.10
CA ILE A 219 -9.05 -17.88 -2.76
C ILE A 219 -9.09 -19.03 -1.75
N LYS A 220 -9.57 -20.22 -2.15
CA LYS A 220 -9.63 -21.39 -1.27
C LYS A 220 -8.27 -21.99 -0.93
N LYS A 221 -7.27 -21.77 -1.78
CA LYS A 221 -5.89 -22.24 -1.56
C LYS A 221 -5.00 -21.20 -0.88
N LEU A 222 -5.47 -19.96 -0.71
CA LEU A 222 -4.66 -18.89 -0.15
C LEU A 222 -4.17 -19.21 1.27
N PHE A 223 -5.06 -19.70 2.12
CA PHE A 223 -4.73 -20.14 3.48
C PHE A 223 -4.99 -21.64 3.66
N LYS A 224 -4.21 -22.26 4.54
CA LYS A 224 -4.24 -23.71 4.79
C LYS A 224 -5.59 -24.23 5.32
N PHE A 225 -6.42 -23.36 5.92
CA PHE A 225 -7.65 -23.72 6.61
C PHE A 225 -8.95 -23.46 5.81
N PHE A 226 -8.86 -22.96 4.57
CA PHE A 226 -10.04 -22.53 3.79
C PHE A 226 -10.57 -23.52 2.75
N GLN A 227 -9.99 -24.71 2.64
CA GLN A 227 -10.28 -25.64 1.53
C GLN A 227 -11.77 -25.99 1.39
N ASP A 228 -12.47 -26.17 2.51
CA ASP A 228 -13.89 -26.59 2.54
C ASP A 228 -14.88 -25.44 2.74
N TRP A 229 -14.43 -24.19 2.65
CA TRP A 229 -15.27 -23.02 2.95
C TRP A 229 -16.07 -22.58 1.71
N MET A 230 -17.26 -22.06 1.95
CA MET A 230 -18.03 -21.31 0.96
C MET A 230 -17.43 -19.92 0.83
N VAL A 231 -17.35 -19.41 -0.40
CA VAL A 231 -16.79 -18.09 -0.69
C VAL A 231 -17.81 -17.31 -1.51
N ASN A 232 -18.18 -16.14 -1.01
CA ASN A 232 -19.08 -15.20 -1.65
C ASN A 232 -18.33 -13.90 -1.94
N GLU A 233 -18.69 -13.23 -3.03
CA GLU A 233 -18.30 -11.84 -3.23
C GLU A 233 -18.98 -10.94 -2.18
N SER A 234 -18.43 -9.75 -1.95
CA SER A 234 -19.00 -8.80 -1.02
C SER A 234 -18.63 -7.36 -1.37
N SER A 235 -19.39 -6.40 -0.85
CA SER A 235 -18.93 -5.01 -0.76
C SER A 235 -17.64 -4.89 0.08
N LEU A 236 -16.84 -3.85 -0.15
CA LEU A 236 -15.63 -3.58 0.65
C LEU A 236 -15.90 -3.36 2.15
N THR A 237 -17.15 -3.06 2.54
CA THR A 237 -17.56 -2.90 3.94
C THR A 237 -18.10 -4.19 4.57
N PHE A 238 -18.19 -5.27 3.79
CA PHE A 238 -18.80 -6.55 4.18
C PHE A 238 -20.29 -6.48 4.54
N ASN A 239 -20.99 -5.38 4.23
CA ASN A 239 -22.41 -5.19 4.55
C ASN A 239 -23.37 -5.88 3.58
N SER A 240 -22.91 -6.21 2.37
CA SER A 240 -23.69 -6.99 1.40
C SER A 240 -22.95 -8.26 1.01
N ILE A 241 -23.70 -9.35 0.91
CA ILE A 241 -23.19 -10.64 0.44
C ILE A 241 -23.64 -10.80 -1.01
N GLY A 242 -22.67 -10.92 -1.90
CA GLY A 242 -22.88 -11.16 -3.32
C GLY A 242 -23.00 -12.65 -3.64
N VAL A 243 -22.81 -12.94 -4.93
CA VAL A 243 -22.95 -14.28 -5.49
C VAL A 243 -21.89 -15.22 -4.89
N SER A 244 -22.27 -16.48 -4.68
CA SER A 244 -21.31 -17.53 -4.32
C SER A 244 -20.42 -17.83 -5.52
N LEU A 245 -19.11 -17.88 -5.30
CA LEU A 245 -18.16 -18.18 -6.36
C LEU A 245 -18.36 -19.61 -6.88
N THR A 246 -18.52 -19.75 -8.20
CA THR A 246 -18.61 -21.05 -8.89
C THR A 246 -17.23 -21.69 -9.08
N SER A 247 -16.20 -20.86 -9.27
CA SER A 247 -14.79 -21.24 -9.34
C SER A 247 -14.04 -20.67 -8.14
N PRO A 248 -13.11 -21.42 -7.51
CA PRO A 248 -12.29 -20.90 -6.42
C PRO A 248 -11.23 -19.89 -6.89
N THR A 249 -11.01 -19.81 -8.21
CA THR A 249 -10.04 -18.90 -8.83
C THR A 249 -10.77 -17.66 -9.35
N VAL A 250 -10.39 -16.50 -8.83
CA VAL A 250 -10.83 -15.17 -9.28
C VAL A 250 -9.71 -14.48 -10.06
N ASN A 251 -10.07 -13.47 -10.85
CA ASN A 251 -9.12 -12.70 -11.63
C ASN A 251 -9.21 -11.23 -11.22
N LEU A 252 -8.17 -10.68 -10.60
CA LEU A 252 -8.10 -9.28 -10.22
C LEU A 252 -7.36 -8.48 -11.29
N CYS A 253 -7.97 -7.43 -11.82
CA CYS A 253 -7.32 -6.47 -12.69
C CYS A 253 -6.27 -5.66 -11.92
N PRO A 254 -5.22 -5.14 -12.58
CA PRO A 254 -4.37 -4.14 -11.95
C PRO A 254 -5.22 -2.98 -11.46
N HIS A 255 -4.94 -2.50 -10.25
CA HIS A 255 -5.66 -1.43 -9.57
C HIS A 255 -7.03 -1.82 -8.99
N GLU A 256 -7.35 -3.11 -8.95
CA GLU A 256 -8.64 -3.60 -8.44
C GLU A 256 -8.58 -3.96 -6.95
N LEU A 257 -9.61 -3.56 -6.21
CA LEU A 257 -9.93 -3.99 -4.86
C LEU A 257 -11.17 -4.89 -4.91
N SER A 258 -11.03 -6.14 -4.45
CA SER A 258 -12.13 -7.10 -4.42
C SER A 258 -12.29 -7.67 -3.01
N ALA A 259 -13.53 -7.72 -2.52
CA ALA A 259 -13.86 -8.22 -1.20
C ALA A 259 -14.61 -9.55 -1.27
N PHE A 260 -14.23 -10.47 -0.39
CA PHE A 260 -14.81 -11.81 -0.30
C PHE A 260 -15.18 -12.13 1.14
N ILE A 261 -16.29 -12.83 1.31
CA ILE A 261 -16.74 -13.40 2.58
C ILE A 261 -16.60 -14.91 2.49
N MET A 262 -15.90 -15.48 3.46
CA MET A 262 -15.63 -16.90 3.57
C MET A 262 -16.36 -17.46 4.79
N ARG A 263 -17.06 -18.58 4.61
CA ARG A 263 -17.86 -19.22 5.66
C ARG A 263 -17.56 -20.71 5.73
N SER A 264 -17.36 -21.21 6.94
CA SER A 264 -17.25 -22.66 7.14
C SER A 264 -18.61 -23.32 6.96
N SER A 265 -18.63 -24.50 6.36
CA SER A 265 -19.79 -25.40 6.31
C SER A 265 -19.99 -26.20 7.61
N ARG A 266 -19.05 -26.12 8.56
CA ARG A 266 -19.07 -26.83 9.85
C ARG A 266 -19.07 -25.86 11.03
N ASP A 267 -19.66 -26.28 12.15
CA ASP A 267 -19.72 -25.48 13.37
C ASP A 267 -18.34 -25.03 13.85
N MET A 268 -18.24 -23.73 14.10
CA MET A 268 -17.00 -22.97 14.18
C MET A 268 -16.30 -22.96 15.56
N ASN A 269 -16.64 -23.91 16.45
CA ASN A 269 -16.04 -23.99 17.79
C ASN A 269 -14.56 -24.42 17.81
N LYS A 270 -13.96 -24.80 16.66
CA LYS A 270 -12.56 -25.26 16.59
C LYS A 270 -11.53 -24.24 16.06
N ILE A 271 -11.95 -23.11 15.51
CA ILE A 271 -11.01 -22.13 14.89
C ILE A 271 -10.55 -21.05 15.86
N VAL A 272 -11.20 -20.92 17.03
CA VAL A 272 -10.86 -19.92 18.06
C VAL A 272 -9.48 -20.16 18.69
N ASN A 273 -8.89 -21.35 18.51
CA ASN A 273 -7.57 -21.68 19.07
C ASN A 273 -6.40 -21.36 18.11
N ILE A 274 -6.60 -20.53 17.07
CA ILE A 274 -5.56 -20.21 16.05
C ILE A 274 -5.27 -18.70 15.96
N VAL A 275 -5.85 -17.86 16.82
CA VAL A 275 -5.48 -16.43 16.93
C VAL A 275 -4.91 -16.17 18.30
#